data_AF-A0A6D2GD57-F1
#
_entry.id   AF-A0A6D2GD57-F1
#
_cell.length_a   1.000
_cell.length_b   1.000
_cell.length_c   1.000
_cell.angle_alpha   90.00
_cell.angle_beta   90.00
_cell.angle_gamma   90.00
#
_symmetry.space_group_name_H-M   'P 1'
#
loop_
_entity.id
_entity.type
_entity.pdbx_description
1 polymer ?
#
loop_
_entity_poly.entity_id
_entity_poly.type
_entity_poly.pdbx_seq_one_letter_code
_entity_poly.pdbx_strand_id
1 'polypeptide(L)'
;MTKSPTSTPHDAVFKAFLKYPDTAQDFLKIHLPPELRELCDWNTLALQSTSFIEESLRAYYSDILWSLKTREGDGYIYVVIEHQSKPHAHMAFLLMRYAIAAMQNHLDAGHEKLPLVIPMLFYHGVDTPYPFSLCWLDEFSDPALARRLYSAEFPLVDVTVVPDEEIMQHRRIALLELIQKHIR
;
A
#
# COMPACT_ATOMS: atom_id res chain seq x y z
N MET A 1 -14.65 -23.08 11.05
CA MET A 1 -13.24 -23.45 11.32
C MET A 1 -12.39 -22.88 10.19
N THR A 2 -11.85 -21.69 10.38
CA THR A 2 -10.95 -21.03 9.44
C THR A 2 -9.59 -21.72 9.55
N LYS A 3 -9.16 -22.41 8.48
CA LYS A 3 -7.81 -22.98 8.41
C LYS A 3 -6.80 -21.82 8.36
N SER A 4 -5.95 -21.70 9.37
CA SER A 4 -4.72 -20.90 9.27
C SER A 4 -3.88 -21.39 8.08
N PRO A 5 -3.29 -20.53 7.25
CA PRO A 5 -2.39 -21.00 6.21
C PRO A 5 -1.16 -21.53 6.91
N THR A 6 -0.90 -22.81 6.71
CA THR A 6 0.35 -23.41 7.12
C THR A 6 1.43 -22.89 6.17
N SER A 7 2.45 -22.21 6.73
CA SER A 7 3.63 -21.77 5.96
C SER A 7 4.21 -22.98 5.21
N THR A 8 4.38 -22.84 3.89
CA THR A 8 4.99 -23.89 3.06
C THR A 8 6.51 -23.89 3.27
N PRO A 9 7.22 -25.02 3.09
CA PRO A 9 8.68 -25.07 3.32
C PRO A 9 9.46 -24.01 2.52
N HIS A 10 9.06 -23.75 1.29
CA HIS A 10 9.68 -22.73 0.46
C HIS A 10 9.38 -21.30 0.94
N ASP A 11 8.16 -21.03 1.44
CA ASP A 11 7.81 -19.75 2.11
C ASP A 11 8.69 -19.52 3.35
N ALA A 12 8.90 -20.56 4.16
CA ALA A 12 9.77 -20.49 5.33
C ALA A 12 11.24 -20.22 4.96
N VAL A 13 11.77 -20.90 3.94
CA VAL A 13 13.14 -20.67 3.43
C VAL A 13 13.27 -19.25 2.93
N PHE A 14 12.35 -18.81 2.08
CA PHE A 14 12.36 -17.47 1.52
C PHE A 14 12.40 -16.40 2.62
N LYS A 15 11.53 -16.54 3.63
CA LYS A 15 11.47 -15.65 4.78
C LYS A 15 12.74 -15.65 5.60
N ALA A 16 13.34 -16.83 5.80
CA ALA A 16 14.58 -16.94 6.56
C ALA A 16 15.68 -16.12 5.89
N PHE A 17 15.84 -16.24 4.57
CA PHE A 17 16.85 -15.51 3.81
C PHE A 17 16.60 -13.99 3.80
N LEU A 18 15.38 -13.54 3.48
CA LEU A 18 15.11 -12.10 3.35
C LEU A 18 14.93 -11.34 4.68
N LYS A 19 15.06 -12.03 5.83
CA LYS A 19 15.25 -11.37 7.13
C LYS A 19 16.70 -10.94 7.37
N TYR A 20 17.66 -11.45 6.61
CA TYR A 20 19.05 -11.03 6.72
C TYR A 20 19.29 -9.74 5.91
N PRO A 21 19.86 -8.68 6.54
CA PRO A 21 20.05 -7.39 5.89
C PRO A 21 20.82 -7.45 4.57
N ASP A 22 21.93 -8.18 4.51
CA ASP A 22 22.76 -8.26 3.31
C ASP A 22 22.00 -8.91 2.14
N THR A 23 21.27 -9.99 2.42
CA THR A 23 20.45 -10.67 1.42
C THR A 23 19.29 -9.81 0.94
N ALA A 24 18.62 -9.10 1.86
CA ALA A 24 17.58 -8.14 1.50
C ALA A 24 18.13 -6.99 0.65
N GLN A 25 19.31 -6.47 1.01
CA GLN A 25 19.96 -5.41 0.27
C GLN A 25 20.33 -5.85 -1.15
N ASP A 26 20.93 -7.04 -1.31
CA ASP A 26 21.26 -7.61 -2.61
C ASP A 26 20.00 -7.81 -3.46
N PHE A 27 18.95 -8.41 -2.88
CA PHE A 27 17.67 -8.61 -3.54
C PHE A 27 17.08 -7.28 -4.06
N LEU A 28 17.04 -6.25 -3.22
CA LEU A 28 16.51 -4.94 -3.57
C LEU A 28 17.37 -4.23 -4.63
N LYS A 29 18.70 -4.31 -4.52
CA LYS A 29 19.63 -3.74 -5.52
C LYS A 29 19.51 -4.41 -6.88
N ILE A 30 19.16 -5.70 -6.94
CA ILE A 30 18.96 -6.42 -8.20
C ILE A 30 17.60 -6.06 -8.81
N HIS A 31 16.53 -6.10 -8.01
CA HIS A 31 15.17 -6.15 -8.52
C HIS A 31 14.39 -4.83 -8.49
N LEU A 32 14.81 -3.82 -7.71
CA LEU A 32 14.16 -2.52 -7.78
C LEU A 32 14.40 -1.85 -9.13
N PRO A 33 13.38 -1.16 -9.70
CA PRO A 33 13.58 -0.26 -10.83
C PRO A 33 14.72 0.73 -10.56
N PRO A 34 15.58 1.04 -11.57
CA PRO A 34 16.74 1.92 -11.39
C PRO A 34 16.40 3.26 -10.72
N GLU A 35 15.31 3.90 -11.15
CA GLU A 35 14.84 5.18 -10.62
C GLU A 35 14.57 5.13 -9.11
N LEU A 36 13.95 4.04 -8.62
CA LEU A 36 13.67 3.86 -7.19
C LEU A 36 14.92 3.48 -6.40
N ARG A 37 15.82 2.71 -7.04
CA ARG A 37 17.09 2.28 -6.45
C ARG A 37 18.01 3.47 -6.16
N GLU A 38 18.02 4.48 -7.02
CA GLU A 38 18.85 5.68 -6.88
C GLU A 38 18.39 6.60 -5.73
N LEU A 39 17.11 6.50 -5.34
CA LEU A 39 16.56 7.24 -4.21
C LEU A 39 16.99 6.70 -2.84
N CYS A 40 17.44 5.44 -2.76
CA CYS A 40 17.64 4.72 -1.51
C CYS A 40 19.00 5.01 -0.84
N ASP A 41 19.02 5.31 0.46
CA ASP A 41 20.21 5.22 1.31
C ASP A 41 20.36 3.80 1.89
N TRP A 42 21.16 3.00 1.22
CA TRP A 42 21.39 1.58 1.53
C TRP A 42 21.95 1.31 2.93
N ASN A 43 22.58 2.30 3.57
CA ASN A 43 23.14 2.15 4.91
C ASN A 43 22.08 2.23 6.02
N THR A 44 20.84 2.60 5.67
CA THR A 44 19.73 2.78 6.60
C THR A 44 18.69 1.67 6.55
N LEU A 45 18.96 0.61 5.78
CA LEU A 45 18.08 -0.53 5.60
C LEU A 45 17.83 -1.22 6.95
N ALA A 46 16.57 -1.21 7.42
CA ALA A 46 16.18 -1.78 8.70
C ALA A 46 14.89 -2.59 8.61
N LEU A 47 14.88 -3.77 9.22
CA LEU A 47 13.72 -4.66 9.25
C LEU A 47 12.70 -4.09 10.23
N GLN A 48 11.45 -3.94 9.79
CA GLN A 48 10.38 -3.37 10.60
C GLN A 48 9.42 -4.44 11.10
N SER A 49 8.78 -4.16 12.23
CA SER A 49 7.66 -4.96 12.73
C SER A 49 6.45 -4.77 11.82
N THR A 50 5.78 -5.86 11.47
CA THR A 50 4.53 -5.90 10.69
C THR A 50 3.30 -6.13 11.58
N SER A 51 3.45 -5.92 12.89
CA SER A 51 2.39 -6.09 13.89
C SER A 51 1.23 -5.09 13.79
N PHE A 52 1.30 -4.11 12.89
CA PHE A 52 0.20 -3.20 12.58
C PHE A 52 -0.75 -3.75 11.50
N ILE A 53 -0.30 -4.73 10.72
CA ILE A 53 -1.09 -5.34 9.66
C ILE A 53 -2.25 -6.10 10.31
N GLU A 54 -3.49 -5.84 9.86
CA GLU A 54 -4.70 -6.49 10.39
C GLU A 54 -4.57 -8.02 10.40
N GLU A 55 -5.18 -8.67 11.39
CA GLU A 55 -5.11 -10.14 11.51
C GLU A 55 -5.73 -10.86 10.31
N SER A 56 -6.75 -10.26 9.69
CA SER A 56 -7.38 -10.71 8.42
C SER A 56 -6.41 -10.69 7.24
N LEU A 57 -5.42 -9.81 7.29
CA LEU A 57 -4.38 -9.59 6.29
C LEU A 57 -3.11 -10.40 6.57
N ARG A 58 -2.80 -10.74 7.83
CA ARG A 58 -1.67 -11.62 8.20
C ARG A 58 -1.92 -13.08 7.87
N ALA A 59 -3.18 -13.51 7.98
CA ALA A 59 -3.59 -14.88 7.76
C ALA A 59 -3.46 -15.35 6.30
N TYR A 60 -2.67 -14.70 5.46
CA TYR A 60 -2.42 -15.11 4.09
C TYR A 60 -0.97 -14.82 3.65
N TYR A 61 -0.13 -14.12 4.44
CA TYR A 61 1.03 -13.41 3.88
C TYR A 61 2.38 -13.64 4.53
N SER A 62 3.39 -13.19 3.78
CA SER A 62 4.79 -13.15 4.14
C SER A 62 5.16 -11.72 4.54
N ASP A 63 5.17 -11.49 5.85
CA ASP A 63 5.21 -10.15 6.44
C ASP A 63 6.64 -9.58 6.55
N ILE A 64 7.35 -9.36 5.44
CA ILE A 64 8.67 -8.69 5.47
C ILE A 64 8.53 -7.23 5.04
N LEU A 65 8.68 -6.31 5.99
CA LEU A 65 8.75 -4.88 5.71
C LEU A 65 10.16 -4.38 6.01
N TRP A 66 10.79 -3.73 5.04
CA TRP A 66 12.05 -3.02 5.24
C TRP A 66 11.82 -1.51 5.13
N SER A 67 12.43 -0.73 6.02
CA SER A 67 12.47 0.73 5.93
C SER A 67 13.85 1.18 5.47
N LEU A 68 13.91 2.34 4.81
CA LEU A 68 15.16 3.02 4.52
C LEU A 68 14.92 4.52 4.34
N LYS A 69 15.93 5.35 4.59
CA LYS A 69 15.88 6.76 4.24
C LYS A 69 16.05 6.91 2.74
N THR A 70 15.28 7.84 2.17
CA THR A 70 15.49 8.29 0.80
C THR A 70 16.23 9.61 0.80
N ARG A 71 16.73 10.02 -0.37
CA ARG A 71 17.34 11.35 -0.55
C ARG A 71 16.34 12.51 -0.40
N GLU A 72 15.05 12.23 -0.42
CA GLU A 72 13.96 13.22 -0.37
C GLU A 72 13.13 13.17 0.93
N GLY A 73 13.46 12.27 1.86
CA GLY A 73 12.72 12.05 3.11
C GLY A 73 12.71 10.59 3.55
N ASP A 74 11.83 10.24 4.47
CA ASP A 74 11.67 8.85 4.91
C ASP A 74 10.94 8.01 3.84
N GLY A 75 11.40 6.77 3.63
CA GLY A 75 10.76 5.81 2.73
C GLY A 75 10.58 4.45 3.38
N TYR A 76 9.59 3.71 2.92
CA TYR A 76 9.46 2.28 3.20
C TYR A 76 9.55 1.51 1.91
N ILE A 77 10.30 0.42 1.96
CA ILE A 77 10.19 -0.61 0.94
C ILE A 77 9.42 -1.76 1.55
N TYR A 78 8.11 -1.72 1.29
CA TYR A 78 7.23 -2.81 1.66
C TYR A 78 7.27 -3.89 0.60
N VAL A 79 8.21 -4.81 0.74
CA VAL A 79 8.25 -5.97 -0.14
C VAL A 79 7.22 -6.97 0.37
N VAL A 80 6.11 -7.17 -0.36
CA VAL A 80 5.21 -8.30 -0.08
C VAL A 80 5.77 -9.51 -0.75
N ILE A 81 6.56 -10.23 0.02
CA ILE A 81 7.29 -11.35 -0.53
C ILE A 81 6.51 -12.62 -0.30
N GLU A 82 5.31 -12.65 -0.85
CA GLU A 82 4.46 -13.82 -0.73
C GLU A 82 4.91 -14.87 -1.74
N HIS A 83 5.35 -16.00 -1.20
CA HIS A 83 5.59 -17.23 -1.93
C HIS A 83 4.23 -17.80 -2.40
N GLN A 84 3.66 -17.20 -3.44
CA GLN A 84 2.48 -17.72 -4.11
C GLN A 84 2.89 -18.75 -5.17
N SER A 85 2.67 -20.03 -4.88
CA SER A 85 2.80 -21.10 -5.87
C SER A 85 1.62 -21.16 -6.86
N LYS A 86 0.53 -20.41 -6.57
CA LYS A 86 -0.66 -20.23 -7.41
C LYS A 86 -0.95 -18.75 -7.57
N PRO A 87 -1.26 -18.26 -8.78
CA PRO A 87 -1.52 -16.84 -8.98
C PRO A 87 -2.85 -16.41 -8.34
N HIS A 88 -2.87 -15.23 -7.73
CA HIS A 88 -4.05 -14.62 -7.11
C HIS A 88 -4.52 -13.39 -7.89
N ALA A 89 -5.78 -13.39 -8.35
CA ALA A 89 -6.31 -12.37 -9.27
C ALA A 89 -6.28 -10.94 -8.70
N HIS A 90 -6.57 -10.78 -7.41
CA HIS A 90 -6.60 -9.47 -6.73
C HIS A 90 -5.31 -9.13 -5.97
N MET A 91 -4.18 -9.67 -6.44
CA MET A 91 -2.89 -9.47 -5.77
C MET A 91 -2.51 -7.98 -5.74
N ALA A 92 -2.70 -7.25 -6.84
CA ALA A 92 -2.31 -5.85 -6.90
C ALA A 92 -3.08 -4.98 -5.89
N PHE A 93 -4.39 -5.17 -5.76
CA PHE A 93 -5.19 -4.48 -4.75
C PHE A 93 -4.74 -4.83 -3.32
N LEU A 94 -4.35 -6.09 -3.09
CA LEU A 94 -3.88 -6.54 -1.79
C LEU A 94 -2.53 -5.92 -1.42
N LEU A 95 -1.59 -5.86 -2.37
CA LEU A 95 -0.34 -5.10 -2.24
C LEU A 95 -0.60 -3.64 -1.83
N MET A 96 -1.59 -3.00 -2.44
CA MET A 96 -1.96 -1.62 -2.10
C MET A 96 -2.54 -1.48 -0.70
N ARG A 97 -3.39 -2.42 -0.26
CA ARG A 97 -3.93 -2.40 1.12
C ARG A 97 -2.80 -2.41 2.14
N TYR A 98 -1.76 -3.18 1.90
CA TYR A 98 -0.61 -3.17 2.79
C TYR A 98 0.22 -1.91 2.72
N ALA A 99 0.42 -1.36 1.51
CA ALA A 99 1.13 -0.10 1.35
C ALA A 99 0.43 1.01 2.16
N ILE A 100 -0.90 1.07 2.09
CA ILE A 100 -1.73 1.99 2.89
C ILE A 100 -1.61 1.70 4.39
N ALA A 101 -1.58 0.43 4.81
CA ALA A 101 -1.39 0.09 6.22
C ALA A 101 -0.01 0.54 6.75
N ALA A 102 1.05 0.38 5.94
CA ALA A 102 2.40 0.85 6.30
C ALA A 102 2.46 2.38 6.37
N MET A 103 1.82 3.07 5.43
CA MET A 103 1.63 4.52 5.44
C MET A 103 0.91 4.99 6.71
N GLN A 104 -0.19 4.33 7.09
CA GLN A 104 -0.93 4.65 8.31
C GLN A 104 -0.07 4.45 9.56
N ASN A 105 0.62 3.30 9.67
CA ASN A 105 1.52 3.03 10.80
C ASN A 105 2.64 4.07 10.93
N HIS A 106 3.12 4.63 9.82
CA HIS A 106 4.08 5.74 9.86
C HIS A 106 3.48 7.02 10.45
N LEU A 107 2.24 7.38 10.09
CA LEU A 107 1.54 8.52 10.69
C LEU A 107 1.26 8.29 12.18
N ASP A 108 0.84 7.08 12.56
CA ASP A 108 0.58 6.71 13.95
C ASP A 108 1.83 6.78 14.83
N ALA A 109 3.02 6.61 14.24
CA ALA A 109 4.31 6.80 14.90
C ALA A 109 4.67 8.29 15.11
N GLY A 110 3.82 9.23 14.69
CA GLY A 110 3.98 10.67 14.93
C GLY A 110 4.62 11.45 13.78
N HIS A 111 4.79 10.83 12.61
CA HIS A 111 5.30 11.53 11.43
C HIS A 111 4.21 12.38 10.75
N GLU A 112 4.59 13.54 10.22
CA GLU A 112 3.64 14.50 9.64
C GLU A 112 3.29 14.24 8.16
N LYS A 113 4.12 13.46 7.46
CA LYS A 113 3.98 13.20 6.02
C LYS A 113 3.91 11.71 5.76
N LEU A 114 3.28 11.34 4.66
CA LEU A 114 3.31 9.96 4.17
C LEU A 114 4.69 9.60 3.67
N PRO A 115 5.13 8.36 3.88
CA PRO A 115 6.34 7.85 3.27
C PRO A 115 6.05 7.29 1.88
N LEU A 116 7.07 7.21 1.02
CA LEU A 116 6.97 6.41 -0.20
C LEU A 116 6.95 4.93 0.18
N VAL A 117 5.97 4.16 -0.33
CA VAL A 117 5.89 2.71 -0.11
C VAL A 117 5.93 1.99 -1.45
N ILE A 118 6.93 1.12 -1.63
CA ILE A 118 7.12 0.36 -2.87
C ILE A 118 6.65 -1.09 -2.65
N PRO A 119 5.43 -1.46 -3.09
CA PRO A 119 4.99 -2.85 -3.09
C PRO A 119 5.74 -3.65 -4.15
N MET A 120 6.17 -4.86 -3.77
CA MET A 120 6.82 -5.81 -4.68
C MET A 120 6.25 -7.20 -4.48
N LEU A 121 6.10 -7.98 -5.56
CA LEU A 121 5.70 -9.39 -5.55
C LEU A 121 6.89 -10.27 -5.95
N PHE A 122 7.15 -11.34 -5.20
CA PHE A 122 8.06 -12.42 -5.60
C PHE A 122 7.27 -13.66 -6.00
N TYR A 123 7.16 -13.93 -7.30
CA TYR A 123 6.38 -15.05 -7.82
C TYR A 123 7.28 -16.18 -8.35
N HIS A 124 7.00 -17.43 -7.99
CA HIS A 124 7.73 -18.62 -8.43
C HIS A 124 6.78 -19.81 -8.73
N GLY A 125 5.53 -19.52 -9.11
CA GLY A 125 4.52 -20.54 -9.37
C GLY A 125 4.70 -21.26 -10.72
N VAL A 126 3.87 -22.29 -10.92
CA VAL A 126 3.89 -23.12 -12.16
C VAL A 126 3.27 -22.41 -13.35
N ASP A 127 2.33 -21.49 -13.11
CA ASP A 127 1.66 -20.70 -14.15
C ASP A 127 2.57 -19.53 -14.54
N THR A 128 3.34 -19.70 -15.61
CA THR A 128 4.34 -18.72 -16.04
C THR A 128 4.08 -18.22 -17.48
N PRO A 129 4.19 -16.89 -17.74
CA PRO A 129 4.46 -15.81 -16.78
C PRO A 129 3.29 -15.55 -15.82
N TYR A 130 3.52 -14.78 -14.75
CA TYR A 130 2.46 -14.39 -13.82
C TYR A 130 1.28 -13.76 -14.58
N PRO A 131 0.04 -14.27 -14.44
CA PRO A 131 -1.03 -13.98 -15.39
C PRO A 131 -1.87 -12.73 -15.09
N PHE A 132 -1.65 -12.05 -13.95
CA PHE A 132 -2.46 -10.91 -13.51
C PHE A 132 -1.67 -9.60 -13.52
N SER A 133 -2.37 -8.47 -13.66
CA SER A 133 -1.74 -7.16 -13.55
C SER A 133 -1.26 -6.90 -12.12
N LEU A 134 -0.12 -6.22 -11.98
CA LEU A 134 0.36 -5.68 -10.70
C LEU A 134 -0.02 -4.20 -10.51
N CYS A 135 -0.79 -3.62 -11.44
CA CYS A 135 -1.42 -2.32 -11.26
C CYS A 135 -2.85 -2.51 -10.76
N TRP A 136 -3.12 -2.18 -9.50
CA TRP A 136 -4.43 -2.35 -8.88
C TRP A 136 -5.56 -1.59 -9.61
N LEU A 137 -5.22 -0.52 -10.34
CA LEU A 137 -6.16 0.26 -11.15
C LEU A 137 -6.69 -0.53 -12.37
N ASP A 138 -6.02 -1.61 -12.77
CA ASP A 138 -6.49 -2.49 -13.84
C ASP A 138 -7.60 -3.45 -13.38
N GLU A 139 -7.82 -3.58 -12.08
CA GLU A 139 -8.84 -4.46 -11.52
C GLU A 139 -10.26 -3.85 -11.60
N PHE A 140 -10.36 -2.57 -11.92
CA PHE A 140 -11.65 -1.89 -12.09
C PHE A 140 -12.30 -2.26 -13.43
N SER A 141 -13.64 -2.23 -13.47
CA SER A 141 -14.39 -2.42 -14.72
C SER A 141 -14.08 -1.36 -15.78
N ASP A 142 -13.69 -0.16 -15.35
CA ASP A 142 -13.17 0.92 -16.21
C ASP A 142 -11.82 1.43 -15.64
N PRO A 143 -10.69 0.87 -16.11
CA PRO A 143 -9.36 1.26 -15.64
C PRO A 143 -8.95 2.71 -15.97
N ALA A 144 -9.55 3.32 -17.00
CA ALA A 144 -9.28 4.70 -17.38
C ALA A 144 -9.98 5.68 -16.42
N LEU A 145 -11.24 5.38 -16.07
CA LEU A 145 -11.96 6.12 -15.04
C LEU A 145 -11.29 5.99 -13.67
N ALA A 146 -10.82 4.79 -13.30
CA ALA A 146 -10.12 4.58 -12.04
C ALA A 146 -8.84 5.44 -11.93
N ARG A 147 -8.01 5.47 -12.97
CA ARG A 147 -6.82 6.35 -13.02
C ARG A 147 -7.18 7.83 -12.87
N ARG A 148 -8.24 8.28 -13.56
CA ARG A 148 -8.71 9.66 -13.43
C ARG A 148 -9.18 9.99 -12.01
N LEU A 149 -9.88 9.06 -11.36
CA LEU A 149 -10.42 9.26 -10.02
C LEU A 149 -9.32 9.25 -8.95
N TYR A 150 -8.38 8.31 -9.01
CA TYR A 150 -7.39 8.07 -7.97
C TYR A 150 -6.06 8.81 -8.17
N SER A 151 -5.91 9.57 -9.26
CA SER A 151 -4.77 10.46 -9.51
C SER A 151 -5.15 11.94 -9.58
N ALA A 152 -6.40 12.29 -9.25
CA ALA A 152 -6.88 13.66 -9.16
C ALA A 152 -7.18 14.04 -7.71
N GLU A 153 -7.40 15.34 -7.46
CA GLU A 153 -7.91 15.82 -6.19
C GLU A 153 -9.27 15.20 -5.89
N PHE A 154 -9.48 14.81 -4.63
CA PHE A 154 -10.79 14.35 -4.18
C PHE A 154 -11.80 15.51 -4.19
N PRO A 155 -13.08 15.26 -4.51
CA PRO A 155 -14.09 16.29 -4.47
C PRO A 155 -14.25 16.84 -3.04
N LEU A 156 -14.05 18.14 -2.89
CA LEU A 156 -14.27 18.88 -1.64
C LEU A 156 -15.63 19.59 -1.69
N VAL A 157 -16.47 19.36 -0.69
CA VAL A 157 -17.69 20.13 -0.44
C VAL A 157 -17.43 21.07 0.74
N ASP A 158 -17.00 22.30 0.44
CA ASP A 158 -16.71 23.32 1.44
C ASP A 158 -17.89 24.31 1.56
N VAL A 159 -18.83 24.01 2.45
CA VAL A 159 -20.00 24.87 2.70
C VAL A 159 -19.63 26.22 3.31
N THR A 160 -18.41 26.41 3.80
CA THR A 160 -18.00 27.67 4.45
C THR A 160 -17.84 28.81 3.44
N VAL A 161 -17.57 28.48 2.18
CA VAL A 161 -17.41 29.45 1.08
C VAL A 161 -18.65 29.60 0.21
N VAL A 162 -19.63 28.70 0.34
CA VAL A 162 -20.88 28.74 -0.45
C VAL A 162 -21.88 29.71 0.21
N PRO A 163 -22.41 30.73 -0.49
CA PRO A 163 -23.43 31.64 0.05
C PRO A 163 -24.70 30.91 0.53
N ASP A 164 -25.34 31.41 1.59
CA ASP A 164 -26.54 30.78 2.15
C ASP A 164 -27.69 30.72 1.11
N GLU A 165 -27.81 31.74 0.26
CA GLU A 165 -28.81 31.78 -0.82
C GLU A 165 -28.59 30.68 -1.87
N GLU A 166 -27.34 30.32 -2.12
CA GLU A 166 -26.98 29.22 -3.02
C GLU A 166 -27.27 27.87 -2.34
N ILE A 167 -26.88 27.71 -1.07
CA ILE A 167 -27.20 26.52 -0.27
C ILE A 167 -28.72 26.27 -0.23
N MET A 168 -29.54 27.31 -0.12
CA MET A 168 -31.01 27.19 -0.15
C MET A 168 -31.56 26.56 -1.45
N GLN A 169 -30.79 26.56 -2.54
CA GLN A 169 -31.15 25.88 -3.79
C GLN A 169 -30.75 24.40 -3.81
N HIS A 170 -29.96 23.91 -2.85
CA HIS A 170 -29.49 22.52 -2.77
C HIS A 170 -30.58 21.51 -2.34
N ARG A 171 -31.85 21.90 -2.41
CA ARG A 171 -33.02 21.03 -2.19
C ARG A 171 -32.97 20.38 -0.80
N ARG A 172 -32.91 19.04 -0.74
CA ARG A 172 -33.03 18.28 0.52
C ARG A 172 -31.78 18.35 1.41
N ILE A 173 -30.63 18.73 0.86
CA ILE A 173 -29.37 18.79 1.64
C ILE A 173 -29.12 20.18 2.25
N ALA A 174 -29.81 21.21 1.76
CA ALA A 174 -29.66 22.61 2.19
C ALA A 174 -29.73 22.79 3.72
N LEU A 175 -30.67 22.09 4.38
CA LEU A 175 -30.81 22.16 5.84
C LEU A 175 -29.56 21.62 6.56
N LEU A 176 -29.00 20.50 6.09
CA LEU A 176 -27.77 19.95 6.68
C LEU A 176 -26.61 20.92 6.48
N GLU A 177 -26.47 21.48 5.27
CA GLU A 177 -25.38 22.39 4.92
C GLU A 177 -25.44 23.69 5.72
N LEU A 178 -26.61 24.31 5.86
CA LEU A 178 -26.79 25.51 6.70
C LEU A 178 -26.55 25.23 8.18
N ILE A 179 -27.05 24.10 8.69
CA ILE A 179 -26.81 23.70 10.09
C ILE A 179 -25.30 23.53 10.33
N GLN A 180 -24.60 22.78 9.49
CA GLN A 180 -23.17 22.53 9.67
C GLN A 180 -22.32 23.78 9.43
N LYS A 181 -22.76 24.70 8.57
CA LYS A 181 -22.06 25.97 8.32
C LYS A 181 -22.10 26.89 9.55
N HIS A 182 -23.20 26.89 10.29
CA HIS A 182 -23.45 27.86 11.37
C HIS A 182 -23.30 27.30 12.78
N ILE A 183 -23.31 25.98 12.97
CA ILE A 183 -23.02 25.35 14.26
C ILE A 183 -21.50 25.17 14.39
N ARG A 184 -20.92 25.83 15.40
CA ARG A 184 -19.53 25.64 15.83
C ARG A 184 -19.49 24.96 17.19
#